data_AF-A0A1F3U0S9-F1
#
_entry.id   AF-A0A1F3U0S9-F1
#
_cell.length_a   1.000
_cell.length_b   1.000
_cell.length_c   1.000
_cell.angle_alpha   90.00
_cell.angle_beta   90.00
_cell.angle_gamma   90.00
#
_symmetry.space_group_name_H-M   'P 1'
#
loop_
_entity.id
_entity.type
_entity.pdbx_description
1 polymer ?
#
loop_
_entity_poly.entity_id
_entity_poly.type
_entity_poly.pdbx_seq_one_letter_code
_entity_poly.pdbx_strand_id
1 'polypeptide(L)'
;MSMSVLKKPFGVYFLAILFLLAPIGNVFISFAGSGVENWYDSGVFGPFLQTIPAMDWIWLGLLFLTGILLFRPHKLSWSVAIFTLILILCINAYRLYHVDTNSIDPVFFKIFSLLAIICTVSVLVISFYFRFPYLDRRASWLTNTRRVDIRTSVVCAGQKAITESLSKTGSRISFEQPGSFRKNEIVVLKFPEISPIEVKAKVVENLDSGARVEFEELDGQFRQDLGRWLKSRGQSE
;
A
#
# COMPACT_ATOMS: atom_id res chain seq x y z
N MET A 1 25.69 10.21 -2.94
CA MET A 1 24.73 9.96 -1.85
C MET A 1 23.89 8.75 -2.27
N SER A 2 24.00 7.63 -1.56
CA SER A 2 23.30 6.39 -1.95
C SER A 2 21.80 6.58 -1.84
N MET A 3 21.08 6.43 -2.96
CA MET A 3 19.63 6.30 -2.95
C MET A 3 19.28 5.16 -1.98
N SER A 4 18.73 5.47 -0.81
CA SER A 4 18.09 4.47 0.02
C SER A 4 16.82 4.05 -0.73
N VAL A 5 16.97 3.11 -1.67
CA VAL A 5 15.88 2.30 -2.18
C VAL A 5 15.26 1.70 -0.93
N LEU A 6 14.14 2.27 -0.51
CA LEU A 6 13.34 1.78 0.60
C LEU A 6 13.12 0.29 0.34
N LYS A 7 13.85 -0.57 1.07
CA LYS A 7 13.84 -2.01 0.88
C LYS A 7 12.38 -2.44 0.98
N LYS A 8 11.85 -2.95 -0.13
CA LYS A 8 10.56 -3.62 -0.20
C LYS A 8 10.43 -4.54 1.02
N PRO A 9 9.47 -4.30 1.94
CA PRO A 9 9.42 -5.03 3.20
C PRO A 9 9.10 -6.48 2.91
N PHE A 10 10.11 -7.34 3.00
CA PHE A 10 10.00 -8.78 2.80
C PHE A 10 8.84 -9.38 3.61
N GLY A 11 8.61 -8.87 4.83
CA GLY A 11 7.50 -9.28 5.69
C GLY A 11 6.11 -9.05 5.09
N VAL A 12 5.88 -7.98 4.32
CA VAL A 12 4.57 -7.74 3.68
C VAL A 12 4.36 -8.70 2.51
N TYR A 13 5.40 -9.00 1.73
CA TYR A 13 5.32 -10.01 0.67
C TYR A 13 5.07 -11.41 1.22
N PHE A 14 5.78 -11.76 2.31
CA PHE A 14 5.56 -13.00 3.02
C PHE A 14 4.11 -13.10 3.53
N LEU A 15 3.59 -12.03 4.15
CA LEU A 15 2.20 -11.97 4.62
C LEU A 15 1.21 -12.06 3.46
N ALA A 16 1.44 -11.38 2.34
CA ALA A 16 0.61 -11.49 1.15
C ALA A 16 0.54 -12.92 0.61
N ILE A 17 1.68 -13.64 0.56
CA ILE A 17 1.75 -15.05 0.18
C ILE A 17 0.96 -15.92 1.15
N LEU A 18 1.08 -15.69 2.46
CA LEU A 18 0.29 -16.42 3.45
C LEU A 18 -1.22 -16.21 3.24
N PHE A 19 -1.67 -14.99 2.93
CA PHE A 19 -3.07 -14.73 2.59
C PHE A 19 -3.53 -15.43 1.32
N LEU A 20 -2.67 -15.53 0.30
CA LEU A 20 -2.98 -16.28 -0.93
C LEU A 20 -3.09 -17.79 -0.69
N LEU A 21 -2.26 -18.34 0.21
CA LEU A 21 -2.25 -19.77 0.52
C LEU A 21 -3.28 -20.17 1.58
N ALA A 22 -3.69 -19.24 2.45
CA ALA A 22 -4.62 -19.50 3.53
C ALA A 22 -5.94 -20.15 3.08
N PRO A 23 -6.57 -19.78 1.95
CA PRO A 23 -7.77 -20.45 1.47
C PRO A 23 -7.56 -21.94 1.19
N ILE A 24 -6.46 -22.25 0.50
CA ILE A 24 -6.09 -23.62 0.14
C ILE A 24 -5.77 -24.42 1.41
N GLY A 25 -4.98 -23.84 2.32
CA GLY A 25 -4.66 -24.44 3.62
C GLY A 25 -5.90 -24.72 4.45
N ASN A 26 -6.86 -23.79 4.52
CA ASN A 26 -8.11 -23.96 5.26
C ASN A 26 -8.96 -25.10 4.71
N VAL A 27 -9.07 -25.24 3.38
CA VAL A 27 -9.79 -26.35 2.74
C VAL A 27 -9.11 -27.68 3.08
N PHE A 28 -7.79 -27.78 2.90
CA PHE A 28 -7.06 -29.01 3.18
C PHE A 28 -7.12 -29.43 4.64
N ILE A 29 -6.95 -28.50 5.58
CA ILE A 29 -7.02 -28.81 7.01
C ILE A 29 -8.45 -29.24 7.40
N SER A 30 -9.48 -28.60 6.83
CA SER A 30 -10.87 -28.98 7.09
C SER A 30 -11.18 -30.39 6.59
N PHE A 31 -10.63 -30.79 5.45
CA PHE A 31 -10.80 -32.14 4.91
C PHE A 31 -9.98 -33.19 5.67
N ALA A 32 -8.73 -32.88 6.02
CA ALA A 32 -7.92 -33.76 6.87
C ALA A 32 -8.57 -33.97 8.25
N GLY A 33 -9.24 -32.95 8.80
CA GLY A 33 -9.99 -33.03 10.05
C GLY A 33 -11.39 -33.66 9.94
N SER A 34 -11.86 -34.00 8.74
CA SER A 34 -13.20 -34.58 8.54
C SER A 34 -13.30 -36.06 8.92
N GLY A 35 -12.17 -36.74 9.13
CA GLY A 35 -12.10 -38.17 9.45
C GLY A 35 -12.26 -39.11 8.26
N VAL A 36 -12.32 -38.61 7.03
CA VAL A 36 -12.38 -39.45 5.81
C VAL A 36 -10.98 -39.85 5.36
N GLU A 37 -10.67 -41.15 5.32
CA GLU A 37 -9.31 -41.65 5.05
C GLU A 37 -8.76 -41.30 3.66
N ASN A 38 -9.61 -41.35 2.62
CA ASN A 38 -9.21 -41.14 1.23
C ASN A 38 -9.56 -39.73 0.72
N TRP A 39 -9.53 -38.73 1.59
CA TRP A 39 -9.92 -37.34 1.25
C TRP A 39 -9.08 -36.73 0.10
N TYR A 40 -7.87 -37.24 -0.13
CA TYR A 40 -6.94 -36.79 -1.18
C TYR A 40 -7.25 -37.40 -2.55
N ASP A 41 -8.06 -38.46 -2.64
CA ASP A 41 -8.42 -39.07 -3.91
C ASP A 41 -9.32 -38.13 -4.72
N SER A 42 -9.03 -37.96 -6.01
CA SER A 42 -9.77 -37.02 -6.88
C SER A 42 -11.27 -37.31 -6.96
N GLY A 43 -11.65 -38.59 -6.86
CA GLY A 43 -13.06 -39.03 -6.83
C GLY A 43 -13.80 -38.63 -5.55
N VAL A 44 -13.09 -38.34 -4.46
CA VAL A 44 -13.64 -37.93 -3.16
C VAL A 44 -13.52 -36.42 -2.97
N PHE A 45 -12.37 -35.85 -3.32
CA PHE A 45 -12.05 -34.44 -3.13
C PHE A 45 -13.01 -33.49 -3.87
N GLY A 46 -13.37 -33.81 -5.11
CA GLY A 46 -14.30 -33.00 -5.92
C GLY A 46 -15.68 -32.84 -5.27
N PRO A 47 -16.37 -33.94 -4.93
CA PRO A 47 -17.60 -33.90 -4.14
C PRO A 47 -17.45 -33.18 -2.80
N PHE A 48 -16.32 -33.36 -2.11
CA PHE A 48 -16.04 -32.65 -0.84
C PHE A 48 -15.96 -31.13 -0.99
N LEU A 49 -15.44 -30.60 -2.10
CA LEU A 49 -15.47 -29.16 -2.35
C LEU A 49 -16.90 -28.61 -2.48
N GLN A 50 -17.83 -29.43 -2.95
CA GLN A 50 -19.24 -29.04 -3.10
C GLN A 50 -19.99 -29.03 -1.76
N THR A 51 -19.47 -29.68 -0.71
CA THR A 51 -20.08 -29.64 0.63
C THR A 51 -19.73 -28.36 1.40
N ILE A 52 -18.73 -27.59 0.93
CA ILE A 52 -18.35 -26.32 1.54
C ILE A 52 -19.47 -25.29 1.31
N PRO A 53 -20.05 -24.71 2.38
CA PRO A 53 -21.08 -23.69 2.26
C PRO A 53 -20.64 -22.50 1.39
N ALA A 54 -21.57 -21.92 0.62
CA ALA A 54 -21.28 -20.76 -0.23
C ALA A 54 -20.70 -19.57 0.56
N MET A 55 -21.16 -19.37 1.81
CA MET A 55 -20.62 -18.35 2.70
C MET A 55 -19.15 -18.58 3.04
N ASP A 56 -18.70 -19.84 3.08
CA ASP A 56 -17.29 -20.15 3.33
C ASP A 56 -16.41 -19.76 2.15
N TRP A 57 -16.89 -19.99 0.92
CA TRP A 57 -16.22 -19.53 -0.28
C TRP A 57 -16.08 -18.01 -0.36
N ILE A 58 -17.03 -17.24 0.18
CA ILE A 58 -16.97 -15.78 0.19
C ILE A 58 -15.78 -15.28 1.02
N TRP A 59 -15.56 -15.79 2.24
CA TRP A 59 -14.44 -15.32 3.06
C TRP A 59 -13.10 -15.91 2.62
N LEU A 60 -13.09 -17.15 2.08
CA LEU A 60 -11.91 -17.73 1.41
C LEU A 60 -11.49 -16.87 0.21
N GLY A 61 -12.45 -16.42 -0.60
CA GLY A 61 -12.22 -15.50 -1.71
C GLY A 61 -11.72 -14.13 -1.23
N LEU A 62 -12.27 -13.60 -0.13
CA LEU A 62 -11.82 -12.36 0.47
C LEU A 62 -10.35 -12.45 0.95
N LEU A 63 -9.95 -13.56 1.58
CA LEU A 63 -8.57 -13.82 1.96
C LEU A 63 -7.63 -13.77 0.76
N PHE A 64 -7.99 -14.48 -0.32
CA PHE A 64 -7.22 -14.50 -1.55
C PHE A 64 -7.08 -13.11 -2.15
N LEU A 65 -8.20 -12.38 -2.28
CA LEU A 65 -8.23 -11.01 -2.81
C LEU A 65 -7.37 -10.07 -1.96
N THR A 66 -7.46 -10.18 -0.64
CA THR A 66 -6.61 -9.41 0.29
C THR A 66 -5.13 -9.70 0.08
N GLY A 67 -4.75 -10.96 -0.15
CA GLY A 67 -3.40 -11.34 -0.54
C GLY A 67 -2.92 -10.62 -1.80
N ILE A 68 -3.75 -10.59 -2.85
CA ILE A 68 -3.46 -9.85 -4.10
C ILE A 68 -3.28 -8.35 -3.81
N LEU A 69 -4.19 -7.75 -3.04
CA LEU A 69 -4.19 -6.33 -2.74
C LEU A 69 -2.95 -5.89 -1.96
N LEU A 70 -2.42 -6.76 -1.08
CA LEU A 70 -1.22 -6.49 -0.27
C LEU A 70 0.07 -6.36 -1.10
N PHE A 71 0.11 -6.87 -2.33
CA PHE A 71 1.23 -6.59 -3.25
C PHE A 71 1.26 -5.13 -3.73
N ARG A 72 0.14 -4.40 -3.59
CA ARG A 72 0.08 -2.97 -3.87
C ARG A 72 0.27 -2.16 -2.60
N PRO A 73 1.28 -1.26 -2.54
CA PRO A 73 1.54 -0.42 -1.38
C PRO A 73 0.50 0.71 -1.27
N HIS A 74 -0.70 0.39 -0.77
CA HIS A 74 -1.81 1.33 -0.66
C HIS A 74 -2.51 1.22 0.71
N LYS A 75 -2.98 2.35 1.24
CA LYS A 75 -3.71 2.41 2.53
C LYS A 75 -4.94 1.52 2.52
N LEU A 76 -5.69 1.53 1.41
CA LEU A 76 -6.89 0.69 1.28
C LEU A 76 -6.55 -0.79 1.35
N SER A 77 -5.51 -1.25 0.64
CA SER A 77 -5.10 -2.66 0.69
C SER A 77 -4.79 -3.11 2.12
N TRP A 78 -4.13 -2.24 2.88
CA TRP A 78 -3.83 -2.49 4.28
C TRP A 78 -5.06 -2.50 5.17
N SER A 79 -5.95 -1.51 5.02
CA SER A 79 -7.21 -1.45 5.76
C SER A 79 -8.09 -2.66 5.46
N VAL A 80 -8.14 -3.09 4.20
CA VAL A 80 -8.83 -4.31 3.79
C VAL A 80 -8.21 -5.53 4.47
N ALA A 81 -6.88 -5.64 4.55
CA ALA A 81 -6.24 -6.74 5.27
C ALA A 81 -6.57 -6.77 6.76
N ILE A 82 -6.51 -5.63 7.44
CA ILE A 82 -6.92 -5.53 8.86
C ILE A 82 -8.40 -5.91 9.01
N PHE A 83 -9.27 -5.39 8.15
CA PHE A 83 -10.69 -5.71 8.18
C PHE A 83 -10.94 -7.21 7.96
N THR A 84 -10.28 -7.83 6.99
CA THR A 84 -10.37 -9.28 6.74
C THR A 84 -9.91 -10.08 7.96
N LEU A 85 -8.81 -9.70 8.61
CA LEU A 85 -8.33 -10.37 9.84
C LEU A 85 -9.33 -10.25 10.99
N ILE A 86 -9.90 -9.07 11.20
CA ILE A 86 -10.93 -8.85 12.23
C ILE A 86 -12.17 -9.71 11.93
N LEU A 87 -12.61 -9.75 10.67
CA LEU A 87 -13.74 -10.58 10.25
C LEU A 87 -13.48 -12.07 10.55
N ILE A 88 -12.30 -12.58 10.19
CA ILE A 88 -11.91 -13.98 10.45
C ILE A 88 -11.84 -14.26 11.94
N LEU A 89 -11.30 -13.32 12.73
CA LEU A 89 -11.27 -13.43 14.18
C LEU A 89 -12.68 -13.55 14.75
N CYS A 90 -13.61 -12.70 14.31
CA CYS A 90 -15.01 -12.75 14.72
C CYS A 90 -15.68 -14.07 14.32
N ILE A 91 -15.45 -14.56 13.09
CA ILE A 91 -16.00 -15.85 12.61
C ILE A 91 -15.49 -17.00 13.48
N ASN A 92 -14.18 -17.08 13.73
CA ASN A 92 -13.61 -18.16 14.53
C ASN A 92 -14.00 -18.06 16.01
N ALA A 93 -14.12 -16.84 16.55
CA ALA A 93 -14.65 -16.63 17.90
C ALA A 93 -16.11 -17.07 18.00
N TYR A 94 -16.96 -16.68 17.04
CA TYR A 94 -18.35 -17.12 16.97
C TYR A 94 -18.45 -18.65 16.91
N ARG A 95 -17.66 -19.27 16.02
CA ARG A 95 -17.54 -20.73 15.89
C ARG A 95 -17.16 -21.38 17.20
N LEU A 96 -16.19 -20.85 17.94
CA LEU A 96 -15.73 -21.41 19.22
C LEU A 96 -16.86 -21.49 20.27
N TYR A 97 -17.73 -20.48 20.34
CA TYR A 97 -18.84 -20.43 21.30
C TYR A 97 -20.11 -21.15 20.82
N HIS A 98 -20.28 -21.28 19.50
CA HIS A 98 -21.46 -21.91 18.88
C HIS A 98 -21.07 -23.20 18.14
N VAL A 99 -20.05 -23.94 18.61
CA VAL A 99 -19.70 -25.24 18.02
C VAL A 99 -20.91 -26.14 18.16
N ASP A 100 -21.59 -26.37 17.03
CA ASP A 100 -22.70 -27.31 16.95
C ASP A 100 -22.19 -28.70 17.36
N THR A 101 -22.89 -29.31 18.30
CA THR A 101 -22.70 -30.71 18.71
C THR A 101 -22.94 -31.71 17.56
N ASN A 102 -23.37 -31.23 16.39
CA ASN A 102 -23.58 -31.99 15.16
C ASN A 102 -22.34 -32.03 14.24
N SER A 103 -21.21 -31.44 14.65
CA SER A 103 -19.95 -31.58 13.92
C SER A 103 -19.34 -32.97 14.12
N ILE A 104 -18.74 -33.54 13.06
CA ILE A 104 -18.18 -34.91 13.05
C ILE A 104 -17.10 -35.09 14.13
N ASP A 105 -16.32 -34.03 14.41
CA ASP A 105 -15.41 -33.96 15.54
C ASP A 105 -15.43 -32.55 16.18
N PRO A 106 -16.26 -32.36 17.23
CA PRO A 106 -16.40 -31.06 17.90
C PRO A 106 -15.14 -30.67 18.69
N VAL A 107 -14.31 -31.64 19.08
CA VAL A 107 -13.06 -31.37 19.82
C VAL A 107 -12.01 -30.84 18.85
N PHE A 108 -11.83 -31.51 17.70
CA PHE A 108 -10.96 -31.03 16.64
C PHE A 108 -11.35 -29.61 16.20
N PHE A 109 -12.65 -29.35 15.98
CA PHE A 109 -13.11 -28.05 15.52
C PHE A 109 -12.87 -26.93 16.54
N LYS A 110 -12.98 -27.21 17.85
CA LYS A 110 -12.63 -26.27 18.92
C LYS A 110 -11.13 -25.96 18.95
N ILE A 111 -10.29 -27.00 18.88
CA ILE A 111 -8.82 -26.84 18.86
C ILE A 111 -8.39 -26.04 17.62
N PHE A 112 -8.94 -26.38 16.46
CA PHE A 112 -8.67 -25.68 15.20
C PHE A 112 -9.10 -24.22 15.27
N SER A 113 -10.31 -23.93 15.77
CA SER A 113 -10.80 -22.55 15.94
C SER A 113 -9.91 -21.74 16.88
N LEU A 114 -9.44 -22.35 17.97
CA LEU A 114 -8.52 -21.70 18.92
C LEU A 114 -7.15 -21.41 18.27
N LEU A 115 -6.58 -22.36 17.55
CA LEU A 115 -5.33 -22.17 16.79
C LEU A 115 -5.49 -21.07 15.73
N ALA A 116 -6.61 -21.05 15.01
CA ALA A 116 -6.93 -20.03 14.02
C ALA A 116 -7.04 -18.63 14.64
N ILE A 117 -7.66 -18.50 15.82
CA ILE A 117 -7.72 -17.25 16.60
C ILE A 117 -6.30 -16.79 16.97
N ILE A 118 -5.48 -17.66 17.57
CA ILE A 118 -4.11 -17.33 17.99
C ILE A 118 -3.27 -16.88 16.79
N CYS A 119 -3.36 -17.62 15.68
CA CYS A 119 -2.67 -17.28 14.44
C CYS A 119 -3.13 -15.92 13.88
N THR A 120 -4.44 -15.68 13.83
CA THR A 120 -5.03 -14.44 13.33
C THR A 120 -4.64 -13.25 14.19
N VAL A 121 -4.67 -13.38 15.51
CA VAL A 121 -4.19 -12.34 16.45
C VAL A 121 -2.71 -12.08 16.25
N SER A 122 -1.89 -13.12 16.08
CA SER A 122 -0.45 -12.96 15.82
C SER A 122 -0.19 -12.19 14.52
N VAL A 123 -0.87 -12.55 13.43
CA VAL A 123 -0.79 -11.84 12.15
C VAL A 123 -1.31 -10.41 12.26
N LEU A 124 -2.36 -10.16 13.05
CA LEU A 124 -2.90 -8.83 13.31
C LEU A 124 -1.90 -7.95 14.07
N VAL A 125 -1.25 -8.49 15.11
CA VAL A 125 -0.18 -7.82 15.87
C VAL A 125 0.99 -7.50 14.95
N ILE A 126 1.49 -8.50 14.20
CA ILE A 126 2.53 -8.31 13.18
C ILE A 126 2.10 -7.22 12.21
N SER A 127 0.86 -7.23 11.73
CA SER A 127 0.36 -6.18 10.85
C SER A 127 0.51 -4.83 11.54
N PHE A 128 -0.04 -4.61 12.74
CA PHE A 128 0.08 -3.33 13.44
C PHE A 128 1.53 -2.85 13.66
N TYR A 129 2.48 -3.75 13.98
CA TYR A 129 3.89 -3.40 14.18
C TYR A 129 4.65 -3.16 12.87
N PHE A 130 4.37 -3.96 11.83
CA PHE A 130 4.95 -3.79 10.49
C PHE A 130 4.16 -2.80 9.62
N ARG A 131 3.28 -1.99 10.24
CA ARG A 131 2.48 -0.97 9.57
C ARG A 131 3.38 -0.08 8.73
N PHE A 132 3.20 -0.20 7.42
CA PHE A 132 3.88 0.52 6.33
C PHE A 132 4.73 1.75 6.74
N PRO A 133 6.06 1.59 6.85
CA PRO A 133 6.99 2.72 6.81
C PRO A 133 7.05 3.41 5.42
N TYR A 134 6.45 2.80 4.39
CA TYR A 134 6.64 3.12 2.97
C TYR A 134 5.45 3.80 2.30
N LEU A 135 4.35 3.99 3.01
CA LEU A 135 3.28 4.87 2.54
C LEU A 135 3.81 6.30 2.66
N ASP A 136 4.66 6.68 1.71
CA ASP A 136 4.88 8.07 1.41
C ASP A 136 3.48 8.68 1.32
N ARG A 137 3.22 9.69 2.16
CA ARG A 137 1.89 10.30 2.29
C ARG A 137 1.38 10.83 0.94
N ARG A 138 2.26 10.89 -0.06
CA ARG A 138 2.14 11.39 -1.42
C ARG A 138 1.86 10.32 -2.48
N ALA A 139 1.98 9.03 -2.16
CA ALA A 139 1.65 7.95 -3.08
C ALA A 139 0.12 7.82 -3.18
N SER A 140 -0.45 8.31 -4.28
CA SER A 140 -1.86 8.07 -4.63
C SER A 140 -1.98 6.79 -5.47
N TRP A 141 -3.21 6.26 -5.60
CA TRP A 141 -3.49 5.08 -6.43
C TRP A 141 -3.03 5.23 -7.90
N LEU A 142 -2.85 6.46 -8.37
CA LEU A 142 -2.50 6.82 -9.75
C LEU A 142 -1.12 7.47 -9.91
N THR A 143 -0.51 7.98 -8.84
CA THR A 143 0.74 8.77 -8.92
C THR A 143 1.72 8.35 -7.84
N ASN A 144 2.67 7.50 -8.21
CA ASN A 144 3.93 7.35 -7.48
C ASN A 144 4.94 8.32 -8.09
N THR A 145 5.00 9.56 -7.60
CA THR A 145 5.87 10.58 -8.20
C THR A 145 7.26 10.50 -7.60
N ARG A 146 8.19 9.86 -8.32
CA ARG A 146 9.61 9.87 -7.99
C ARG A 146 10.11 11.33 -7.93
N ARG A 147 10.78 11.68 -6.83
CA ARG A 147 11.52 12.94 -6.72
C ARG A 147 12.94 12.72 -7.19
N VAL A 148 13.43 13.69 -7.96
CA VAL A 148 14.79 13.69 -8.48
C VAL A 148 15.53 14.87 -7.88
N ASP A 149 16.69 14.62 -7.28
CA ASP A 149 17.56 15.65 -6.74
C ASP A 149 18.31 16.32 -7.91
N ILE A 150 17.70 17.36 -8.47
CA ILE A 150 18.27 18.15 -9.56
C ILE A 150 18.31 19.61 -9.13
N ARG A 151 19.47 20.24 -9.38
CA ARG A 151 19.67 21.67 -9.24
C ARG A 151 19.47 22.36 -10.58
N THR A 152 18.39 23.11 -10.71
CA THR A 152 18.09 23.97 -11.85
C THR A 152 17.58 25.31 -11.35
N SER A 153 17.79 26.35 -12.14
CA SER A 153 17.35 27.70 -11.82
C SER A 153 15.82 27.79 -11.85
N VAL A 154 15.25 28.42 -10.82
CA VAL A 154 13.82 28.68 -10.73
C VAL A 154 13.60 30.09 -10.21
N VAL A 155 12.65 30.80 -10.80
CA VAL A 155 12.21 32.11 -10.30
C VAL A 155 10.90 31.90 -9.57
N CYS A 156 10.85 32.26 -8.29
CA CYS A 156 9.67 32.14 -7.44
C CYS A 156 9.30 33.52 -6.91
N ALA A 157 8.09 34.00 -7.25
CA ALA A 157 7.61 35.33 -6.87
C ALA A 157 8.63 36.46 -7.19
N GLY A 158 9.30 36.37 -8.35
CA GLY A 158 10.31 37.33 -8.80
C GLY A 158 11.70 37.17 -8.16
N GLN A 159 11.87 36.29 -7.17
CA GLN A 159 13.17 36.00 -6.55
C GLN A 159 13.85 34.82 -7.23
N LYS A 160 15.18 34.90 -7.39
CA LYS A 160 15.99 33.79 -7.90
C LYS A 160 16.13 32.72 -6.82
N ALA A 161 15.91 31.49 -7.22
CA ALA A 161 16.02 30.30 -6.39
C ALA A 161 16.60 29.13 -7.19
N ILE A 162 17.00 28.08 -6.49
CA ILE A 162 17.54 26.86 -7.06
C ILE A 162 16.72 25.68 -6.55
N THR A 163 16.35 24.76 -7.43
CA THR A 163 15.70 23.52 -6.99
C THR A 163 16.68 22.63 -6.23
N GLU A 164 16.27 22.06 -5.11
CA GLU A 164 17.00 20.97 -4.45
C GLU A 164 16.47 19.62 -4.92
N SER A 165 15.15 19.53 -5.14
CA SER A 165 14.50 18.34 -5.70
C SER A 165 13.26 18.73 -6.51
N LEU A 166 12.96 17.94 -7.54
CA LEU A 166 11.84 18.16 -8.45
C LEU A 166 11.06 16.85 -8.67
N SER A 167 9.74 16.92 -8.69
CA SER A 167 8.84 15.83 -9.12
C SER A 167 7.77 16.38 -10.07
N LYS A 168 6.99 15.49 -10.69
CA LYS A 168 5.83 15.90 -11.50
C LYS A 168 4.72 16.59 -10.70
N THR A 169 4.81 16.64 -9.38
CA THR A 169 3.77 17.18 -8.47
C THR A 169 4.24 18.36 -7.65
N GLY A 170 5.54 18.64 -7.61
CA GLY A 170 6.06 19.78 -6.86
C GLY A 170 7.57 19.86 -6.87
N SER A 171 8.10 20.82 -6.13
CA SER A 171 9.55 21.00 -6.00
C SER A 171 9.92 21.40 -4.57
N ARG A 172 11.20 21.25 -4.26
CA ARG A 172 11.83 21.87 -3.10
C ARG A 172 12.80 22.90 -3.66
N ILE A 173 12.67 24.15 -3.23
CA ILE A 173 13.45 25.28 -3.72
C ILE A 173 14.22 25.90 -2.56
N SER A 174 15.44 26.31 -2.82
CA SER A 174 16.29 27.07 -1.91
C SER A 174 16.47 28.48 -2.49
N PHE A 175 16.34 29.49 -1.64
CA PHE A 175 16.55 30.88 -2.03
C PHE A 175 17.97 31.33 -1.62
N GLU A 176 18.57 32.23 -2.39
CA GLU A 176 19.83 32.88 -2.00
C GLU A 176 19.64 33.82 -0.80
N GLN A 177 18.46 34.44 -0.72
CA GLN A 177 18.04 35.24 0.42
C GLN A 177 16.78 34.59 1.01
N PRO A 178 16.75 34.28 2.32
CA PRO A 178 15.60 33.63 2.93
C PRO A 178 14.35 34.51 2.79
N GLY A 179 13.40 34.04 1.97
CA GLY A 179 12.08 34.65 1.83
C GLY A 179 11.14 34.15 2.92
N SER A 180 10.28 35.02 3.45
CA SER A 180 9.23 34.63 4.39
C SER A 180 7.96 34.24 3.64
N PHE A 181 7.83 32.96 3.30
CA PHE A 181 6.59 32.42 2.70
C PHE A 181 5.64 31.89 3.77
N ARG A 182 4.34 32.13 3.60
CA ARG A 182 3.31 31.56 4.47
C ARG A 182 2.90 30.19 3.97
N LYS A 183 2.60 29.28 4.90
CA LYS A 183 2.00 27.99 4.55
C LYS A 183 0.66 28.20 3.85
N ASN A 184 0.42 27.44 2.77
CA ASN A 184 -0.71 27.52 1.85
C ASN A 184 -0.75 28.76 0.95
N GLU A 185 0.29 29.59 0.95
CA GLU A 185 0.41 30.70 0.00
C GLU A 185 0.58 30.17 -1.42
N ILE A 186 -0.09 30.81 -2.38
CA ILE A 186 0.05 30.48 -3.81
C ILE A 186 1.14 31.39 -4.37
N VAL A 187 2.19 30.76 -4.91
CA VAL A 187 3.32 31.40 -5.55
C VAL A 187 3.37 31.02 -7.02
N VAL A 188 3.91 31.92 -7.83
CA VAL A 188 4.17 31.67 -9.25
C VAL A 188 5.63 31.26 -9.40
N LEU A 189 5.84 30.11 -10.03
CA LEU A 189 7.14 29.54 -10.34
C LEU A 189 7.40 29.60 -11.84
N LYS A 190 8.61 29.99 -12.22
CA LYS A 190 9.10 29.92 -13.59
C LYS A 190 10.37 29.10 -13.64
N PHE A 191 10.42 28.11 -14.52
CA PHE A 191 11.57 27.22 -14.71
C PHE A 191 12.21 27.48 -16.07
N PRO A 192 13.13 28.46 -16.19
CA PRO A 192 13.62 28.92 -17.49
C PRO A 192 14.28 27.81 -18.32
N GLU A 193 14.87 26.81 -17.68
CA GLU A 193 15.50 25.66 -18.33
C GLU A 193 14.51 24.57 -18.78
N ILE A 194 13.27 24.61 -18.30
CA ILE A 194 12.26 23.56 -18.56
C ILE A 194 11.21 24.08 -19.55
N SER A 195 10.59 25.22 -19.22
CA SER A 195 9.51 25.80 -20.01
C SER A 195 9.38 27.29 -19.69
N PRO A 196 9.04 28.15 -20.68
CA PRO A 196 8.79 29.57 -20.42
C PRO A 196 7.48 29.82 -19.65
N ILE A 197 6.63 28.80 -19.51
CA ILE A 197 5.31 28.87 -18.87
C ILE A 197 5.46 29.04 -17.36
N GLU A 198 4.60 29.90 -16.81
CA GLU A 198 4.47 30.11 -15.37
C GLU A 198 3.58 29.04 -14.73
N VAL A 199 4.05 28.46 -13.63
CA VAL A 199 3.37 27.38 -12.92
C VAL A 199 2.94 27.90 -11.55
N LYS A 200 1.63 27.82 -11.27
CA LYS A 200 1.10 28.11 -9.94
C LYS A 200 1.41 26.95 -9.00
N ALA A 201 1.95 27.28 -7.84
CA ALA A 201 2.29 26.32 -6.82
C ALA A 201 1.90 26.82 -5.43
N LYS A 202 1.54 25.89 -4.57
CA LYS A 202 1.18 26.14 -3.17
C LYS A 202 2.35 25.83 -2.27
N VAL A 203 2.68 26.75 -1.36
CA VAL A 203 3.71 26.55 -0.34
C VAL A 203 3.18 25.57 0.71
N VAL A 204 3.77 24.38 0.78
CA VAL A 204 3.39 23.33 1.73
C VAL A 204 4.13 23.48 3.06
N GLU A 205 5.37 23.95 2.99
CA GLU A 205 6.29 24.03 4.12
C GLU A 205 7.32 25.13 3.85
N ASN A 206 7.52 26.02 4.84
CA ASN A 206 8.62 26.99 4.84
C ASN A 206 9.84 26.34 5.51
N LEU A 207 11.02 26.48 4.92
CA LEU A 207 12.28 25.90 5.37
C LEU A 207 13.27 27.04 5.65
N ASP A 208 14.24 26.81 6.52
CA ASP A 208 15.20 27.86 6.92
C ASP A 208 15.94 28.51 5.73
N SER A 209 16.19 27.75 4.66
CA SER A 209 16.88 28.20 3.44
C SER A 209 15.97 28.21 2.20
N GLY A 210 14.66 27.95 2.33
CA GLY A 210 13.88 27.50 1.19
C GLY A 210 12.38 27.37 1.41
N ALA A 211 11.70 26.83 0.41
CA ALA A 211 10.30 26.43 0.52
C ALA A 211 10.07 25.09 -0.16
N ARG A 212 9.09 24.34 0.33
CA ARG A 212 8.53 23.19 -0.37
C ARG A 212 7.22 23.60 -0.99
N VAL A 213 7.10 23.37 -2.29
CA VAL A 213 5.96 23.80 -3.09
C VAL A 213 5.32 22.61 -3.82
N GLU A 214 4.00 22.62 -3.91
CA GLU A 214 3.18 21.63 -4.63
C GLU A 214 2.46 22.33 -5.78
N PHE A 215 2.48 21.76 -6.98
CA PHE A 215 1.87 22.39 -8.14
C PHE A 215 0.35 22.19 -8.11
N GLU A 216 -0.44 23.28 -8.15
CA GLU A 216 -1.92 23.18 -8.06
C GLU A 216 -2.55 22.79 -9.40
N GLU A 217 -2.10 23.41 -10.49
CA GLU A 217 -2.66 23.20 -11.83
C GLU A 217 -1.53 23.20 -12.86
N LEU A 218 -0.92 22.03 -13.02
CA LEU A 218 0.07 21.86 -14.07
C LEU A 218 -0.63 21.81 -15.41
N ASP A 219 -0.37 22.82 -16.23
CA ASP A 219 -0.70 22.79 -17.63
C ASP A 219 -0.18 21.51 -18.29
N GLY A 220 -1.00 20.91 -19.15
CA GLY A 220 -0.65 19.69 -19.88
C GLY A 220 0.63 19.86 -20.68
N GLN A 221 0.86 21.06 -21.21
CA GLN A 221 2.10 21.41 -21.92
C GLN A 221 3.31 21.38 -20.99
N PHE A 222 3.24 22.04 -19.83
CA PHE A 222 4.33 22.02 -18.86
C PHE A 222 4.63 20.60 -18.36
N ARG A 223 3.62 19.74 -18.15
CA ARG A 223 3.85 18.33 -17.78
C ARG A 223 4.64 17.57 -18.84
N GLN A 224 4.35 17.81 -20.13
CA GLN A 224 5.08 17.18 -21.22
C GLN A 224 6.52 17.70 -21.30
N ASP A 225 6.72 19.01 -21.17
CA ASP A 225 8.04 19.65 -21.19
C ASP A 225 8.90 19.16 -20.03
N LEU A 226 8.35 19.15 -18.81
CA LEU A 226 9.00 18.61 -17.62
C LEU A 226 9.37 17.14 -17.80
N GLY A 227 8.48 16.33 -18.39
CA GLY A 227 8.75 14.93 -18.69
C GLY A 227 9.89 14.74 -19.68
N ARG A 228 9.92 15.50 -20.77
CA ARG A 228 11.02 15.47 -21.77
C ARG A 228 12.34 15.93 -21.16
N TRP A 229 12.30 16.98 -20.36
CA TRP A 229 13.48 17.54 -19.69
C TRP A 229 14.07 16.58 -18.65
N LEU A 230 13.23 15.92 -17.85
CA LEU A 230 13.71 14.89 -16.91
C LEU A 230 14.36 13.71 -17.66
N LYS A 231 13.76 13.27 -18.78
CA LYS A 231 14.32 12.21 -19.63
C LYS A 231 15.69 12.60 -20.22
N SER A 232 15.87 13.84 -20.69
CA SER A 232 17.14 14.28 -21.27
C SER A 232 18.30 14.31 -20.26
N ARG A 233 17.99 14.43 -18.96
CA ARG A 233 18.97 14.37 -17.87
C ARG A 233 19.29 12.94 -17.39
N GLY A 234 18.87 11.91 -18.14
CA GLY A 234 19.11 10.50 -17.78
C GLY A 234 18.25 10.02 -16.61
N GLN A 235 17.21 10.76 -16.24
CA GLN A 235 16.30 10.45 -15.15
C GLN A 235 15.01 9.91 -15.77
N SER A 236 15.07 8.67 -16.24
CA SER A 236 13.89 7.94 -16.70
C SER A 236 13.07 7.42 -15.52
N GLU A 237 11.76 7.32 -15.75
CA GLU A 237 10.73 6.91 -14.79
C GLU A 237 11.12 5.71 -13.92
#